data_AF-A0A947QPD6-F1
#
_entry.id   AF-A0A947QPD6-F1
#
_cell.length_a   1.000
_cell.length_b   1.000
_cell.length_c   1.000
_cell.angle_alpha   90.00
_cell.angle_beta   90.00
_cell.angle_gamma   90.00
#
_symmetry.space_group_name_H-M   'P 1'
#
loop_
_entity.id
_entity.type
_entity.pdbx_description
1 polymer ?
#
loop_
_entity_poly.entity_id
_entity_poly.type
_entity_poly.pdbx_seq_one_letter_code
_entity_poly.pdbx_strand_id
1 'polypeptide(L)'
;MILKKLGKVIIIFTIVIGTSISVYSVMSDKSLDIRDKAATDIPSVDCPSGKKCVALIIGKIAYEQVQPSIDQFIKDAEAREEIKIFLLNDNSYENYTPEQIRDVLIDYYNNKSIQGAILVGRIPYSLWENGWDENKGVNSFFYEDLDGSWYDNDSDGYYDYHTWGTNDGPEIWVSWIYPSDVSPTQNTKDLTYFFSKTHDYYTGNIQYNERSLIMLHTDWSQDMDFYYEKISDIYGPEVDTRGGFDSSGNRIEVDGLEYLSLIKNPYQMTLLYVHGDNNTHYPNINHIKKEKLEQNGGGSIITFIGGCHTGDLLESKQDIPIAETYLFRMPIGLVSTATTWSYGPEELQEVTEALNENINFADAWFSKQTYRNNSTFYKKRYGDDFDPNIHMFGEILFGNPLIKLNEPSCIPNCQEKTCGDDGCRGNCGNCISDEICSENVCIPKKTTCSVADIWGPKKKPDNKIDAYDLSLLLANWKWKKSPKDKQADIWGAADKPDAKVNSYDLSKVLGCWTKH
;
A
#
# COMPACT_ATOMS: atom_id res chain seq x y z
N MET A 1 -39.96 56.34 -26.74
CA MET A 1 -39.52 56.45 -28.15
C MET A 1 -39.16 55.04 -28.66
N ILE A 2 -39.44 54.55 -29.88
CA ILE A 2 -39.24 55.10 -31.25
C ILE A 2 -37.72 55.23 -31.52
N LEU A 3 -37.04 54.46 -32.39
CA LEU A 3 -37.37 53.49 -33.47
C LEU A 3 -36.40 52.29 -33.38
N LYS A 4 -36.38 51.18 -34.15
CA LYS A 4 -37.13 50.44 -35.23
C LYS A 4 -36.59 48.97 -35.13
N LYS A 5 -36.92 47.90 -35.87
CA LYS A 5 -37.75 47.44 -37.01
C LYS A 5 -37.79 45.88 -36.82
N LEU A 6 -38.70 45.03 -37.28
CA LEU A 6 -40.06 45.06 -37.85
C LEU A 6 -40.62 43.61 -37.70
N GLY A 7 -41.93 43.36 -37.77
CA GLY A 7 -42.51 42.00 -37.65
C GLY A 7 -43.53 41.63 -38.72
N LYS A 8 -44.05 40.39 -38.67
CA LYS A 8 -45.28 39.93 -39.33
C LYS A 8 -46.04 38.98 -38.40
N VAL A 9 -47.36 38.96 -38.53
CA VAL A 9 -48.31 38.23 -37.67
C VAL A 9 -49.33 37.50 -38.55
N ILE A 10 -49.73 36.29 -38.15
CA ILE A 10 -51.00 35.66 -38.56
C ILE A 10 -51.69 35.11 -37.29
N ILE A 11 -53.02 35.08 -37.33
CA ILE A 11 -53.94 34.91 -36.19
C ILE A 11 -54.19 33.42 -35.89
N ILE A 12 -54.35 33.07 -34.60
CA ILE A 12 -54.93 31.80 -34.15
C ILE A 12 -56.42 32.01 -33.87
N PHE A 13 -57.28 31.12 -34.38
CA PHE A 13 -58.71 31.08 -34.09
C PHE A 13 -58.98 29.98 -33.05
N THR A 14 -59.60 30.32 -31.92
CA THR A 14 -60.01 29.34 -30.91
C THR A 14 -61.37 28.75 -31.27
N ILE A 15 -61.44 27.43 -31.45
CA ILE A 15 -62.69 26.66 -31.40
C ILE A 15 -62.53 25.60 -30.32
N VAL A 16 -63.40 25.64 -29.31
CA VAL A 16 -63.43 24.65 -28.23
C VAL A 16 -64.50 23.61 -28.52
N ILE A 17 -64.08 22.41 -28.92
CA ILE A 17 -64.85 21.17 -28.78
C ILE A 17 -63.85 20.12 -28.30
N GLY A 18 -64.07 19.55 -27.11
CA GLY A 18 -63.07 18.74 -26.41
C GLY A 18 -63.28 17.24 -26.51
N THR A 19 -62.17 16.50 -26.59
CA THR A 19 -62.04 15.10 -26.16
C THR A 19 -60.62 14.87 -25.61
N SER A 20 -60.50 13.98 -24.63
CA SER A 20 -59.27 13.78 -23.85
C SER A 20 -58.10 13.19 -24.65
N ILE A 21 -56.90 13.73 -24.46
CA ILE A 21 -55.63 13.07 -24.79
C ILE A 21 -54.64 13.34 -23.64
N SER A 22 -54.15 12.28 -22.99
CA SER A 22 -53.09 12.36 -22.00
C SER A 22 -51.73 12.47 -22.69
N VAL A 23 -50.89 13.42 -22.27
CA VAL A 23 -49.50 13.50 -22.74
C VAL A 23 -48.65 12.53 -21.93
N TYR A 24 -48.31 11.39 -22.51
CA TYR A 24 -47.18 10.58 -22.05
C TYR A 24 -45.88 11.30 -22.39
N SER A 25 -44.95 11.37 -21.44
CA SER A 25 -43.55 11.66 -21.78
C SER A 25 -42.97 10.47 -22.55
N VAL A 26 -42.20 10.78 -23.61
CA VAL A 26 -41.53 9.74 -24.41
C VAL A 26 -40.15 9.49 -23.80
N MET A 27 -39.90 8.26 -23.38
CA MET A 27 -38.56 7.78 -23.04
C MET A 27 -37.65 7.90 -24.27
N SER A 28 -36.46 8.46 -24.10
CA SER A 28 -35.34 8.26 -25.02
C SER A 28 -34.19 7.61 -24.27
N ASP A 29 -34.34 6.31 -24.03
CA ASP A 29 -33.29 5.47 -23.47
C ASP A 29 -32.06 5.47 -24.40
N LYS A 30 -30.92 5.89 -23.83
CA LYS A 30 -29.55 5.69 -24.33
C LYS A 30 -28.57 5.73 -23.17
N SER A 31 -28.65 4.77 -22.25
CA SER A 31 -27.44 4.34 -21.55
C SER A 31 -26.40 3.93 -22.61
N LEU A 32 -25.25 4.61 -22.63
CA LEU A 32 -24.12 4.19 -23.47
C LEU A 32 -23.46 3.00 -22.80
N ASP A 33 -23.89 1.80 -23.21
CA ASP A 33 -23.31 0.57 -22.69
C ASP A 33 -21.87 0.41 -23.18
N ILE A 34 -20.92 0.54 -22.25
CA ILE A 34 -19.49 0.42 -22.48
C ILE A 34 -19.03 -1.04 -22.24
N ARG A 35 -19.93 -1.95 -21.83
CA ARG A 35 -19.64 -3.37 -21.55
C ARG A 35 -19.46 -4.23 -22.82
N ASP A 36 -18.65 -3.77 -23.79
CA ASP A 36 -18.16 -4.68 -24.84
C ASP A 36 -16.90 -4.19 -25.60
N LYS A 37 -15.71 -4.32 -24.97
CA LYS A 37 -14.45 -4.76 -25.61
C LYS A 37 -13.30 -5.01 -24.64
N ALA A 38 -12.46 -5.99 -25.03
CA ALA A 38 -11.15 -6.30 -24.43
C ALA A 38 -11.15 -6.90 -23.01
N ALA A 39 -12.22 -7.59 -22.61
CA ALA A 39 -12.07 -8.74 -21.72
C ALA A 39 -11.21 -9.80 -22.45
N THR A 40 -9.92 -9.85 -22.13
CA THR A 40 -9.06 -10.97 -22.48
C THR A 40 -9.29 -12.11 -21.49
N ASP A 41 -9.17 -13.37 -21.92
CA ASP A 41 -9.46 -14.56 -21.12
C ASP A 41 -8.47 -14.77 -19.95
N ILE A 42 -8.48 -13.87 -18.97
CA ILE A 42 -8.00 -14.14 -17.62
C ILE A 42 -9.08 -15.01 -16.96
N PRO A 43 -8.76 -16.23 -16.48
CA PRO A 43 -9.73 -17.06 -15.78
C PRO A 43 -10.31 -16.29 -14.60
N SER A 44 -11.64 -16.24 -14.51
CA SER A 44 -12.36 -15.55 -13.44
C SER A 44 -12.26 -16.33 -12.13
N VAL A 45 -11.08 -16.38 -11.53
CA VAL A 45 -10.84 -17.04 -10.24
C VAL A 45 -11.75 -16.41 -9.18
N ASP A 46 -12.71 -17.18 -8.69
CA ASP A 46 -13.51 -16.83 -7.52
C ASP A 46 -12.66 -16.96 -6.24
N CYS A 47 -13.12 -16.41 -5.11
CA CYS A 47 -12.36 -16.51 -3.87
C CYS A 47 -12.09 -17.98 -3.49
N PRO A 48 -10.82 -18.41 -3.33
CA PRO A 48 -10.53 -19.82 -3.05
C PRO A 48 -11.12 -20.24 -1.70
N SER A 49 -11.86 -21.34 -1.67
CA SER A 49 -12.47 -21.86 -0.43
C SER A 49 -11.44 -22.02 0.69
N GLY A 50 -11.65 -21.33 1.82
CA GLY A 50 -10.74 -21.33 2.96
C GLY A 50 -9.69 -20.21 2.96
N LYS A 51 -9.64 -19.35 1.92
CA LYS A 51 -8.87 -18.10 1.94
C LYS A 51 -9.78 -16.89 2.08
N LYS A 52 -9.29 -15.82 2.72
CA LYS A 52 -9.86 -14.47 2.60
C LYS A 52 -9.42 -13.84 1.28
N CYS A 53 -10.20 -12.90 0.74
CA CYS A 53 -9.86 -12.22 -0.51
C CYS A 53 -9.73 -10.71 -0.34
N VAL A 54 -8.73 -10.14 -1.00
CA VAL A 54 -8.35 -8.73 -0.89
C VAL A 54 -8.14 -8.15 -2.28
N ALA A 55 -8.71 -6.98 -2.58
CA ALA A 55 -8.36 -6.25 -3.79
C ALA A 55 -7.09 -5.42 -3.56
N LEU A 56 -6.15 -5.42 -4.52
CA LEU A 56 -5.05 -4.46 -4.57
C LEU A 56 -5.21 -3.62 -5.83
N ILE A 57 -5.65 -2.38 -5.66
CA ILE A 57 -5.91 -1.44 -6.75
C ILE A 57 -4.67 -0.58 -6.95
N ILE A 58 -4.12 -0.58 -8.16
CA ILE A 58 -2.98 0.24 -8.53
C ILE A 58 -3.14 0.77 -9.96
N GLY A 59 -2.96 2.08 -10.13
CA GLY A 59 -2.97 2.71 -11.44
C GLY A 59 -1.95 2.07 -12.39
N LYS A 60 -2.39 1.66 -13.59
CA LYS A 60 -1.56 0.89 -14.55
C LYS A 60 -0.16 1.47 -14.78
N ILE A 61 -0.06 2.78 -14.96
CA ILE A 61 1.21 3.48 -15.22
C ILE A 61 2.13 3.46 -14.00
N ALA A 62 1.58 3.40 -12.78
CA ALA A 62 2.36 3.17 -11.57
C ALA A 62 2.81 1.71 -11.49
N TYR A 63 1.91 0.75 -11.71
CA TYR A 63 2.22 -0.68 -11.71
C TYR A 63 3.33 -1.04 -12.71
N GLU A 64 3.26 -0.56 -13.96
CA GLU A 64 4.30 -0.82 -14.98
C GLU A 64 5.70 -0.32 -14.57
N GLN A 65 5.80 0.60 -13.59
CA GLN A 65 7.07 1.08 -13.04
C GLN A 65 7.54 0.34 -11.78
N VAL A 66 6.63 -0.26 -10.99
CA VAL A 66 6.96 -0.95 -9.72
C VAL A 66 6.58 -2.43 -9.68
N GLN A 67 6.21 -3.02 -10.83
CA GLN A 67 5.72 -4.40 -10.95
C GLN A 67 6.52 -5.43 -10.11
N PRO A 68 7.87 -5.51 -10.19
CA PRO A 68 8.62 -6.53 -9.44
C PRO A 68 8.40 -6.45 -7.92
N SER A 69 8.16 -5.25 -7.41
CA SER A 69 7.91 -4.99 -5.99
C SER A 69 6.48 -5.38 -5.58
N ILE A 70 5.49 -5.15 -6.47
CA ILE A 70 4.10 -5.57 -6.27
C ILE A 70 3.96 -7.10 -6.36
N ASP A 71 4.55 -7.71 -7.39
CA ASP A 71 4.56 -9.16 -7.59
C ASP A 71 5.21 -9.89 -6.41
N GLN A 72 6.29 -9.32 -5.85
CA GLN A 72 6.97 -9.86 -4.68
C GLN A 72 6.17 -9.65 -3.38
N PHE A 73 5.56 -8.48 -3.18
CA PHE A 73 4.65 -8.22 -2.05
C PHE A 73 3.46 -9.20 -2.01
N ILE A 74 2.80 -9.40 -3.16
CA ILE A 74 1.66 -10.34 -3.27
C ILE A 74 2.10 -11.76 -2.95
N LYS A 75 3.25 -12.18 -3.50
CA LYS A 75 3.82 -13.51 -3.27
C LYS A 75 4.17 -13.76 -1.80
N ASP A 76 4.74 -12.79 -1.11
CA ASP A 76 5.09 -12.93 0.31
C ASP A 76 3.85 -12.98 1.19
N ALA A 77 2.89 -12.09 0.94
CA ALA A 77 1.64 -12.04 1.69
C ALA A 77 0.80 -13.33 1.48
N GLU A 78 0.69 -13.85 0.26
CA GLU A 78 -0.02 -15.11 -0.02
C GLU A 78 0.72 -16.38 0.47
N ALA A 79 2.00 -16.26 0.84
CA ALA A 79 2.79 -17.33 1.43
C ALA A 79 2.78 -17.31 2.98
N ARG A 80 2.51 -16.14 3.59
CA ARG A 80 2.36 -15.96 5.04
C ARG A 80 0.91 -16.13 5.51
N GLU A 81 -0.02 -15.53 4.79
CA GLU A 81 -1.44 -15.46 5.17
C GLU A 81 -2.34 -16.41 4.37
N GLU A 82 -3.45 -16.83 4.99
CA GLU A 82 -4.53 -17.55 4.30
C GLU A 82 -5.39 -16.60 3.45
N ILE A 83 -4.75 -15.82 2.57
CA ILE A 83 -5.37 -14.83 1.69
C ILE A 83 -5.19 -15.15 0.20
N LYS A 84 -6.02 -14.55 -0.65
CA LYS A 84 -5.78 -14.33 -2.07
C LYS A 84 -5.91 -12.83 -2.36
N ILE A 85 -4.87 -12.24 -2.91
CA ILE A 85 -4.91 -10.88 -3.45
C ILE A 85 -5.32 -10.95 -4.92
N PHE A 86 -6.35 -10.17 -5.26
CA PHE A 86 -6.73 -9.85 -6.63
C PHE A 86 -6.03 -8.53 -7.01
N LEU A 87 -5.15 -8.60 -8.00
CA LEU A 87 -4.41 -7.44 -8.50
C LEU A 87 -5.20 -6.74 -9.60
N LEU A 88 -5.60 -5.49 -9.36
CA LEU A 88 -6.32 -4.63 -10.29
C LEU A 88 -5.33 -3.56 -10.81
N ASN A 89 -4.83 -3.76 -12.03
CA ASN A 89 -3.75 -2.97 -12.62
C ASN A 89 -3.90 -2.71 -14.15
N ASP A 90 -5.06 -3.04 -14.71
CA ASP A 90 -5.35 -2.95 -16.14
C ASP A 90 -5.80 -1.55 -16.58
N ASN A 91 -6.33 -0.76 -15.64
CA ASN A 91 -6.86 0.58 -15.83
C ASN A 91 -6.00 1.69 -15.19
N SER A 92 -6.18 2.91 -15.68
CA SER A 92 -5.66 4.14 -15.05
C SER A 92 -6.58 4.59 -13.92
N TYR A 93 -6.63 3.82 -12.82
CA TYR A 93 -7.43 4.11 -11.64
C TYR A 93 -7.12 5.47 -10.99
N GLU A 94 -5.93 6.02 -11.22
CA GLU A 94 -5.53 7.38 -10.82
C GLU A 94 -6.29 8.50 -11.56
N ASN A 95 -7.07 8.16 -12.60
CA ASN A 95 -7.91 9.10 -13.36
C ASN A 95 -9.42 8.82 -13.22
N TYR A 96 -9.82 7.94 -12.29
CA TYR A 96 -11.23 7.65 -11.99
C TYR A 96 -11.82 8.75 -11.06
N THR A 97 -13.14 8.81 -10.92
CA THR A 97 -13.78 9.50 -9.78
C THR A 97 -13.83 8.58 -8.56
N PRO A 98 -14.07 9.10 -7.33
CA PRO A 98 -14.23 8.25 -6.16
C PRO A 98 -15.36 7.22 -6.33
N GLU A 99 -16.48 7.63 -6.90
CA GLU A 99 -17.64 6.77 -7.16
C GLU A 99 -17.26 5.59 -8.07
N GLN A 100 -16.43 5.84 -9.09
CA GLN A 100 -15.95 4.79 -9.99
C GLN A 100 -14.96 3.81 -9.31
N ILE A 101 -14.24 4.23 -8.28
CA ILE A 101 -13.45 3.30 -7.44
C ILE A 101 -14.39 2.51 -6.52
N ARG A 102 -15.41 3.14 -5.94
CA ARG A 102 -16.42 2.45 -5.12
C ARG A 102 -17.21 1.42 -5.94
N ASP A 103 -17.60 1.72 -7.17
CA ASP A 103 -18.23 0.77 -8.11
C ASP A 103 -17.37 -0.48 -8.34
N VAL A 104 -16.04 -0.32 -8.46
CA VAL A 104 -15.09 -1.44 -8.60
C VAL A 104 -15.01 -2.28 -7.32
N LEU A 105 -15.02 -1.64 -6.14
CA LEU A 105 -15.06 -2.34 -4.85
C LEU A 105 -16.39 -3.08 -4.65
N ILE A 106 -17.52 -2.47 -5.01
CA ILE A 106 -18.86 -3.08 -5.01
C ILE A 106 -18.91 -4.30 -5.94
N ASP A 107 -18.35 -4.23 -7.15
CA ASP A 107 -18.28 -5.38 -8.06
C ASP A 107 -17.45 -6.52 -7.47
N TYR A 108 -16.27 -6.24 -6.92
CA TYR A 108 -15.43 -7.26 -6.30
C TYR A 108 -16.00 -7.81 -4.98
N TYR A 109 -16.75 -7.02 -4.21
CA TYR A 109 -17.46 -7.51 -3.04
C TYR A 109 -18.56 -8.51 -3.46
N ASN A 110 -19.43 -8.12 -4.38
CA ASN A 110 -20.56 -8.94 -4.83
C ASN A 110 -20.13 -10.17 -5.65
N ASN A 111 -19.16 -10.04 -6.55
CA ASN A 111 -18.77 -11.08 -7.50
C ASN A 111 -17.47 -11.82 -7.15
N LYS A 112 -16.70 -11.34 -6.17
CA LYS A 112 -15.44 -11.98 -5.70
C LYS A 112 -15.33 -12.12 -4.18
N SER A 113 -16.30 -11.63 -3.39
CA SER A 113 -16.35 -11.78 -1.94
C SER A 113 -15.05 -11.36 -1.25
N ILE A 114 -14.52 -10.19 -1.62
CA ILE A 114 -13.42 -9.56 -0.89
C ILE A 114 -13.87 -9.14 0.52
N GLN A 115 -12.96 -9.21 1.50
CA GLN A 115 -13.14 -8.64 2.85
C GLN A 115 -12.37 -7.33 3.03
N GLY A 116 -11.58 -6.91 2.04
CA GLY A 116 -10.71 -5.75 2.16
C GLY A 116 -10.12 -5.25 0.84
N ALA A 117 -9.61 -4.02 0.86
CA ALA A 117 -8.87 -3.43 -0.25
C ALA A 117 -7.59 -2.70 0.20
N ILE A 118 -6.56 -2.76 -0.64
CA ILE A 118 -5.33 -2.00 -0.52
C ILE A 118 -5.26 -1.06 -1.74
N LEU A 119 -5.34 0.24 -1.50
CA LEU A 119 -5.33 1.29 -2.52
C LEU A 119 -3.91 1.84 -2.67
N VAL A 120 -3.28 1.63 -3.83
CA VAL A 120 -1.85 1.88 -4.04
C VAL A 120 -1.60 2.92 -5.14
N GLY A 121 -0.83 3.95 -4.79
CA GLY A 121 -0.61 5.12 -5.65
C GLY A 121 -1.64 6.21 -5.39
N ARG A 122 -1.78 7.15 -6.35
CA ARG A 122 -2.70 8.29 -6.24
C ARG A 122 -4.12 7.91 -6.70
N ILE A 123 -4.71 6.96 -5.98
CA ILE A 123 -6.13 6.60 -6.11
C ILE A 123 -6.99 7.76 -5.56
N PRO A 124 -8.07 8.19 -6.24
CA PRO A 124 -8.92 9.29 -5.76
C PRO A 124 -9.59 8.94 -4.42
N TYR A 125 -9.93 9.96 -3.64
CA TYR A 125 -10.68 9.85 -2.38
C TYR A 125 -11.97 10.67 -2.42
N SER A 126 -12.97 10.24 -1.66
CA SER A 126 -14.15 11.07 -1.37
C SER A 126 -13.82 12.13 -0.30
N LEU A 127 -14.60 13.21 -0.29
CA LEU A 127 -14.53 14.25 0.73
C LEU A 127 -15.85 14.31 1.51
N TRP A 128 -15.79 14.72 2.76
CA TRP A 128 -16.96 14.91 3.62
C TRP A 128 -16.82 16.18 4.46
N GLU A 129 -17.93 16.87 4.70
CA GLU A 129 -18.02 17.99 5.65
C GLU A 129 -19.17 17.84 6.64
N ASN A 130 -19.18 18.61 7.72
CA ASN A 130 -20.38 18.76 8.54
C ASN A 130 -21.03 20.11 8.26
N GLY A 131 -22.36 20.16 8.17
CA GLY A 131 -23.12 21.38 7.88
C GLY A 131 -23.20 22.39 9.05
N TRP A 132 -22.23 22.42 9.97
CA TRP A 132 -22.28 23.21 11.21
C TRP A 132 -21.01 24.02 11.52
N ASP A 133 -19.83 23.57 11.10
CA ASP A 133 -18.56 24.30 11.22
C ASP A 133 -17.63 24.07 10.00
N GLU A 134 -16.36 24.50 10.07
CA GLU A 134 -15.41 24.41 8.95
C GLU A 134 -14.67 23.05 8.87
N ASN A 135 -15.01 22.05 9.69
CA ASN A 135 -14.34 20.75 9.68
C ASN A 135 -14.75 19.90 8.48
N LYS A 136 -13.82 19.74 7.54
CA LYS A 136 -13.90 18.81 6.42
C LYS A 136 -12.59 18.10 6.12
N GLY A 137 -12.68 16.93 5.49
CA GLY A 137 -11.53 16.05 5.29
C GLY A 137 -11.82 14.89 4.34
N VAL A 138 -10.85 14.00 4.22
CA VAL A 138 -10.99 12.76 3.44
C VAL A 138 -11.87 11.77 4.18
N ASN A 139 -12.94 11.33 3.51
CA ASN A 139 -13.83 10.28 3.97
C ASN A 139 -13.36 8.93 3.42
N SER A 140 -12.70 8.17 4.30
CA SER A 140 -12.25 6.79 4.10
C SER A 140 -13.39 5.78 4.10
N PHE A 141 -14.43 6.02 4.91
CA PHE A 141 -15.56 5.11 5.12
C PHE A 141 -16.40 4.91 3.86
N PHE A 142 -16.38 5.87 2.93
CA PHE A 142 -16.94 5.75 1.57
C PHE A 142 -16.47 4.51 0.78
N TYR A 143 -15.31 3.94 1.10
CA TYR A 143 -14.81 2.69 0.51
C TYR A 143 -14.91 1.48 1.44
N GLU A 144 -15.31 1.67 2.70
CA GLU A 144 -15.52 0.59 3.68
C GLU A 144 -16.99 0.14 3.70
N ASP A 145 -17.92 1.10 3.73
CA ASP A 145 -19.35 0.91 3.43
C ASP A 145 -19.55 0.85 1.91
N LEU A 146 -20.16 -0.24 1.44
CA LEU A 146 -20.40 -0.54 0.02
C LEU A 146 -21.89 -0.63 -0.33
N ASP A 147 -22.78 -0.92 0.62
CA ASP A 147 -24.23 -1.03 0.38
C ASP A 147 -25.06 0.21 0.76
N GLY A 148 -24.47 1.16 1.49
CA GLY A 148 -25.04 2.47 1.78
C GLY A 148 -24.97 3.47 0.60
N SER A 149 -25.63 4.61 0.77
CA SER A 149 -25.69 5.71 -0.21
C SER A 149 -25.16 7.02 0.37
N TRP A 150 -24.65 7.89 -0.51
CA TRP A 150 -23.93 9.12 -0.15
C TRP A 150 -24.51 10.31 -0.93
N TYR A 151 -24.66 11.44 -0.25
CA TYR A 151 -25.31 12.63 -0.78
C TYR A 151 -24.50 13.89 -0.45
N ASP A 152 -24.39 14.76 -1.46
CA ASP A 152 -23.88 16.13 -1.41
C ASP A 152 -25.10 17.02 -1.69
N ASN A 153 -25.75 17.51 -0.63
CA ASN A 153 -27.08 18.12 -0.76
C ASN A 153 -27.05 19.60 -1.18
N ASP A 154 -25.93 20.31 -1.03
CA ASP A 154 -25.77 21.70 -1.47
C ASP A 154 -24.93 21.87 -2.75
N SER A 155 -24.21 20.81 -3.17
CA SER A 155 -23.39 20.70 -4.38
C SER A 155 -22.06 21.48 -4.34
N ASP A 156 -21.41 21.61 -3.18
CA ASP A 156 -20.04 22.15 -3.07
C ASP A 156 -18.93 21.13 -3.42
N GLY A 157 -19.24 19.83 -3.44
CA GLY A 157 -18.30 18.74 -3.73
C GLY A 157 -17.81 17.93 -2.52
N TYR A 158 -18.42 18.13 -1.35
CA TYR A 158 -18.22 17.34 -0.14
C TYR A 158 -19.53 16.60 0.20
N TYR A 159 -19.44 15.32 0.58
CA TYR A 159 -20.60 14.58 1.07
C TYR A 159 -21.01 15.11 2.46
N ASP A 160 -22.30 15.36 2.67
CA ASP A 160 -22.88 15.92 3.90
C ASP A 160 -23.95 15.04 4.54
N TYR A 161 -24.41 14.00 3.82
CA TYR A 161 -25.39 13.03 4.31
C TYR A 161 -25.13 11.62 3.76
N HIS A 162 -25.34 10.62 4.60
CA HIS A 162 -25.19 9.18 4.30
C HIS A 162 -26.50 8.44 4.59
N THR A 163 -26.74 7.30 3.96
CA THR A 163 -27.75 6.33 4.46
C THR A 163 -27.21 4.91 4.43
N TRP A 164 -27.16 4.29 5.61
CA TRP A 164 -26.94 2.85 5.83
C TRP A 164 -27.83 2.01 4.90
N GLY A 165 -27.28 0.94 4.33
CA GLY A 165 -28.01 0.07 3.42
C GLY A 165 -28.73 -1.08 4.14
N THR A 166 -28.43 -2.32 3.74
CA THR A 166 -29.01 -3.54 4.34
C THR A 166 -28.18 -4.02 5.53
N ASN A 167 -26.87 -3.80 5.49
CA ASN A 167 -25.99 -3.98 6.64
C ASN A 167 -25.80 -2.63 7.34
N ASP A 168 -25.70 -2.64 8.67
CA ASP A 168 -25.45 -1.43 9.47
C ASP A 168 -23.95 -1.36 9.80
N GLY A 169 -23.15 -0.86 8.86
CA GLY A 169 -21.70 -0.69 9.03
C GLY A 169 -20.89 -0.84 7.74
N PRO A 170 -19.56 -1.04 7.83
CA PRO A 170 -18.72 -1.32 6.67
C PRO A 170 -18.77 -2.80 6.24
N GLU A 171 -18.75 -3.03 4.93
CA GLU A 171 -18.61 -4.36 4.31
C GLU A 171 -17.16 -4.85 4.27
N ILE A 172 -16.20 -3.94 4.11
CA ILE A 172 -14.78 -4.24 3.95
C ILE A 172 -13.89 -3.26 4.73
N TRP A 173 -12.65 -3.64 5.01
CA TRP A 173 -11.61 -2.68 5.45
C TRP A 173 -10.85 -2.08 4.27
N VAL A 174 -10.31 -0.87 4.44
CA VAL A 174 -9.47 -0.23 3.41
C VAL A 174 -8.14 0.28 3.99
N SER A 175 -7.03 -0.09 3.36
CA SER A 175 -5.69 0.42 3.64
C SER A 175 -5.14 1.22 2.46
N TRP A 176 -4.43 2.31 2.76
CA TRP A 176 -3.91 3.27 1.79
C TRP A 176 -2.38 3.21 1.71
N ILE A 177 -1.83 3.21 0.50
CA ILE A 177 -0.38 3.37 0.24
C ILE A 177 -0.26 4.52 -0.78
N TYR A 178 -0.17 5.75 -0.28
CA TYR A 178 -0.43 6.99 -1.03
C TYR A 178 0.86 7.84 -1.21
N PRO A 179 1.84 7.35 -1.99
CA PRO A 179 3.22 7.86 -2.08
C PRO A 179 3.31 9.33 -2.51
N SER A 180 4.41 10.03 -2.17
CA SER A 180 4.61 11.44 -2.56
C SER A 180 4.75 11.61 -4.08
N ASP A 181 4.04 12.57 -4.66
CA ASP A 181 4.07 12.91 -6.10
C ASP A 181 4.63 14.32 -6.38
N VAL A 182 5.44 14.86 -5.46
CA VAL A 182 6.16 16.14 -5.61
C VAL A 182 7.15 16.17 -6.79
N SER A 183 7.42 15.02 -7.44
CA SER A 183 8.08 14.95 -8.74
C SER A 183 7.69 13.68 -9.49
N PRO A 184 7.79 13.65 -10.84
CA PRO A 184 7.42 12.49 -11.69
C PRO A 184 8.22 11.18 -11.48
N THR A 185 9.05 11.11 -10.44
CA THR A 185 9.78 9.90 -10.04
C THR A 185 9.66 9.61 -8.54
N GLN A 186 9.01 10.48 -7.76
CA GLN A 186 8.94 10.29 -6.31
C GLN A 186 7.95 9.19 -5.95
N ASN A 187 6.80 9.14 -6.63
CA ASN A 187 5.79 8.09 -6.47
C ASN A 187 6.41 6.69 -6.61
N THR A 188 7.11 6.46 -7.72
CA THR A 188 7.84 5.22 -8.03
C THR A 188 8.91 4.86 -7.00
N LYS A 189 9.64 5.85 -6.44
CA LYS A 189 10.64 5.62 -5.39
C LYS A 189 9.99 5.24 -4.06
N ASP A 190 8.99 6.00 -3.64
CA ASP A 190 8.28 5.81 -2.36
C ASP A 190 7.61 4.43 -2.35
N LEU A 191 6.92 4.03 -3.43
CA LEU A 191 6.38 2.67 -3.58
C LEU A 191 7.47 1.60 -3.59
N THR A 192 8.54 1.75 -4.38
CA THR A 192 9.62 0.75 -4.44
C THR A 192 10.30 0.57 -3.09
N TYR A 193 10.53 1.67 -2.36
CA TYR A 193 11.12 1.67 -1.03
C TYR A 193 10.18 1.03 0.00
N PHE A 194 8.89 1.37 -0.02
CA PHE A 194 7.89 0.77 0.87
C PHE A 194 7.76 -0.75 0.64
N PHE A 195 7.63 -1.19 -0.61
CA PHE A 195 7.48 -2.61 -0.90
C PHE A 195 8.79 -3.40 -0.63
N SER A 196 9.97 -2.80 -0.83
CA SER A 196 11.22 -3.38 -0.32
C SER A 196 11.18 -3.55 1.21
N LYS A 197 10.72 -2.54 1.95
CA LYS A 197 10.54 -2.60 3.40
C LYS A 197 9.56 -3.70 3.83
N THR A 198 8.46 -3.91 3.09
CA THR A 198 7.55 -5.05 3.34
C THR A 198 8.20 -6.40 3.05
N HIS A 199 9.00 -6.52 1.99
CA HIS A 199 9.75 -7.75 1.69
C HIS A 199 10.74 -8.05 2.82
N ASP A 200 11.50 -7.04 3.27
CA ASP A 200 12.43 -7.14 4.40
C ASP A 200 11.74 -7.52 5.73
N TYR A 201 10.44 -7.28 5.89
CA TYR A 201 9.67 -7.80 7.03
C TYR A 201 9.27 -9.26 6.86
N TYR A 202 8.78 -9.65 5.67
CA TYR A 202 8.33 -11.00 5.37
C TYR A 202 9.49 -12.01 5.21
N THR A 203 10.69 -11.56 4.86
CA THR A 203 11.93 -12.33 5.00
C THR A 203 12.54 -12.20 6.39
N GLY A 204 12.43 -11.03 7.02
CA GLY A 204 12.88 -10.76 8.38
C GLY A 204 14.21 -10.01 8.52
N ASN A 205 14.69 -9.39 7.45
CA ASN A 205 15.78 -8.43 7.49
C ASN A 205 15.47 -7.21 8.38
N ILE A 206 14.19 -6.85 8.59
CA ILE A 206 13.80 -5.86 9.60
C ILE A 206 13.90 -6.46 11.00
N GLN A 207 14.77 -5.87 11.81
CA GLN A 207 14.97 -6.21 13.22
C GLN A 207 14.22 -5.20 14.11
N TYR A 208 13.42 -5.70 15.03
CA TYR A 208 12.66 -4.94 16.03
C TYR A 208 12.53 -5.76 17.31
N ASN A 209 12.15 -5.11 18.42
CA ASN A 209 11.87 -5.78 19.68
C ASN A 209 10.37 -6.08 19.78
N GLU A 210 10.01 -7.27 20.26
CA GLU A 210 8.63 -7.69 20.57
C GLU A 210 8.14 -6.99 21.86
N ARG A 211 7.99 -5.66 21.77
CA ARG A 211 7.59 -4.77 22.86
C ARG A 211 6.88 -3.53 22.31
N SER A 212 6.16 -2.82 23.18
CA SER A 212 5.38 -1.62 22.82
C SER A 212 5.89 -0.34 23.49
N LEU A 213 5.55 0.81 22.90
CA LEU A 213 5.71 2.14 23.49
C LEU A 213 4.36 2.86 23.52
N ILE A 214 3.93 3.30 24.70
CA ILE A 214 2.77 4.17 24.90
C ILE A 214 3.28 5.57 25.24
N MET A 215 2.87 6.58 24.46
CA MET A 215 3.22 7.97 24.70
C MET A 215 1.97 8.85 24.60
N LEU A 216 1.47 9.31 25.75
CA LEU A 216 0.26 10.13 25.86
C LEU A 216 0.62 11.57 26.25
N HIS A 217 0.11 12.56 25.51
CA HIS A 217 0.14 13.96 25.91
C HIS A 217 -0.68 14.15 27.19
N THR A 218 -0.30 15.12 28.03
CA THR A 218 -0.85 15.27 29.40
C THR A 218 -2.38 15.38 29.50
N ASP A 219 -3.07 15.78 28.43
CA ASP A 219 -4.54 15.80 28.40
C ASP A 219 -5.17 14.41 28.59
N TRP A 220 -4.52 13.37 28.06
CA TRP A 220 -4.91 11.97 28.14
C TRP A 220 -4.15 11.19 29.24
N SER A 221 -3.55 11.89 30.23
CA SER A 221 -2.84 11.25 31.36
C SER A 221 -3.69 10.23 32.13
N GLN A 222 -5.01 10.40 32.13
CA GLN A 222 -5.97 9.50 32.78
C GLN A 222 -6.17 8.16 32.07
N ASP A 223 -5.85 8.09 30.78
CA ASP A 223 -6.12 6.92 29.94
C ASP A 223 -4.88 5.98 29.86
N MET A 224 -3.78 6.36 30.53
CA MET A 224 -2.53 5.59 30.59
C MET A 224 -2.70 4.19 31.15
N ASP A 225 -3.37 4.04 32.30
CA ASP A 225 -3.54 2.74 32.94
C ASP A 225 -4.39 1.80 32.08
N PHE A 226 -5.40 2.35 31.38
CA PHE A 226 -6.25 1.62 30.44
C PHE A 226 -5.49 1.13 29.21
N TYR A 227 -4.75 2.01 28.52
CA TYR A 227 -3.94 1.60 27.38
C TYR A 227 -2.80 0.67 27.78
N TYR A 228 -2.23 0.84 28.98
CA TYR A 228 -1.22 -0.07 29.52
C TYR A 228 -1.79 -1.47 29.75
N GLU A 229 -2.97 -1.60 30.39
CA GLU A 229 -3.65 -2.89 30.59
C GLU A 229 -3.84 -3.63 29.26
N LYS A 230 -4.47 -2.97 28.26
CA LYS A 230 -4.81 -3.57 26.96
C LYS A 230 -3.61 -3.92 26.10
N ILE A 231 -2.49 -3.22 26.26
CA ILE A 231 -1.25 -3.50 25.52
C ILE A 231 -0.40 -4.54 26.28
N SER A 232 -0.49 -4.61 27.60
CA SER A 232 0.10 -5.67 28.43
C SER A 232 -0.60 -7.02 28.27
N ASP A 233 -1.86 -7.08 27.84
CA ASP A 233 -2.51 -8.34 27.43
C ASP A 233 -1.79 -9.03 26.25
N ILE A 234 -1.02 -8.26 25.45
CA ILE A 234 -0.20 -8.76 24.34
C ILE A 234 1.27 -8.92 24.76
N TYR A 235 1.87 -7.86 25.32
CA TYR A 235 3.31 -7.75 25.56
C TYR A 235 3.75 -8.07 27.00
N GLY A 236 2.81 -8.34 27.91
CA GLY A 236 3.08 -8.49 29.33
C GLY A 236 3.79 -7.26 29.91
N PRO A 237 4.96 -7.42 30.56
CA PRO A 237 5.71 -6.30 31.12
C PRO A 237 6.47 -5.47 30.08
N GLU A 238 6.56 -5.91 28.82
CA GLU A 238 7.37 -5.26 27.78
C GLU A 238 6.61 -4.10 27.10
N VAL A 239 6.23 -3.12 27.92
CA VAL A 239 5.51 -1.91 27.52
C VAL A 239 6.18 -0.71 28.17
N ASP A 240 6.89 0.10 27.38
CA ASP A 240 7.43 1.38 27.84
C ASP A 240 6.31 2.43 27.84
N THR A 241 6.21 3.23 28.90
CA THR A 241 5.21 4.30 29.03
C THR A 241 5.86 5.69 29.10
N ARG A 242 5.21 6.70 28.52
CA ARG A 242 5.49 8.13 28.67
C ARG A 242 4.18 8.92 28.75
N GLY A 243 4.10 9.84 29.71
CA GLY A 243 2.84 10.48 30.09
C GLY A 243 2.25 9.81 31.33
N GLY A 244 0.93 9.95 31.53
CA GLY A 244 0.28 9.46 32.75
C GLY A 244 0.48 10.40 33.95
N PHE A 245 0.57 9.82 35.15
CA PHE A 245 0.76 10.55 36.41
C PHE A 245 1.99 10.07 37.19
N ASP A 246 2.61 10.98 37.94
CA ASP A 246 3.68 10.63 38.88
C ASP A 246 3.14 10.09 40.22
N SER A 247 4.05 9.61 41.07
CA SER A 247 3.73 9.09 42.43
C SER A 247 3.08 10.11 43.39
N SER A 248 2.97 11.39 43.00
CA SER A 248 2.30 12.46 43.74
C SER A 248 1.01 12.94 43.07
N GLY A 249 0.61 12.35 41.93
CA GLY A 249 -0.59 12.72 41.18
C GLY A 249 -0.41 13.89 40.20
N ASN A 250 0.83 14.31 39.90
CA ASN A 250 1.08 15.32 38.86
C ASN A 250 1.08 14.67 37.47
N ARG A 251 0.52 15.33 36.45
CA ARG A 251 0.61 14.88 35.06
C ARG A 251 2.07 14.89 34.58
N ILE A 252 2.52 13.82 33.92
CA ILE A 252 3.87 13.72 33.36
C ILE A 252 3.87 14.30 31.94
N GLU A 253 4.70 15.32 31.69
CA GLU A 253 4.90 15.87 30.35
C GLU A 253 5.75 14.95 29.47
N VAL A 254 5.41 14.84 28.19
CA VAL A 254 6.15 14.03 27.21
C VAL A 254 6.96 14.89 26.24
N ASP A 255 8.16 14.43 25.88
CA ASP A 255 9.13 15.16 25.06
C ASP A 255 9.36 14.47 23.70
N GLY A 256 9.19 15.21 22.60
CA GLY A 256 9.41 14.71 21.24
C GLY A 256 10.86 14.43 20.88
N LEU A 257 11.84 14.98 21.62
CA LEU A 257 13.24 14.55 21.56
C LEU A 257 13.42 13.18 22.20
N GLU A 258 12.72 12.90 23.30
CA GLU A 258 12.76 11.58 23.92
C GLU A 258 12.14 10.54 23.00
N TYR A 259 10.95 10.81 22.42
CA TYR A 259 10.31 9.93 21.43
C TYR A 259 11.26 9.50 20.30
N LEU A 260 11.86 10.48 19.61
CA LEU A 260 12.80 10.23 18.51
C LEU A 260 14.08 9.52 18.97
N SER A 261 14.40 9.55 20.26
CA SER A 261 15.52 8.82 20.86
C SER A 261 15.14 7.39 21.25
N LEU A 262 13.93 7.18 21.80
CA LEU A 262 13.39 5.87 22.16
C LEU A 262 13.21 4.98 20.94
N ILE A 263 12.53 5.46 19.90
CA ILE A 263 12.22 4.65 18.71
C ILE A 263 13.47 4.22 17.92
N LYS A 264 14.67 4.75 18.21
CA LYS A 264 15.93 4.24 17.63
C LYS A 264 16.24 2.81 18.07
N ASN A 265 15.72 2.38 19.22
CA ASN A 265 15.57 0.96 19.53
C ASN A 265 14.17 0.53 19.03
N PRO A 266 14.04 -0.23 17.93
CA PRO A 266 12.75 -0.31 17.25
C PRO A 266 11.73 -1.17 18.00
N TYR A 267 10.47 -0.76 17.97
CA TYR A 267 9.35 -1.45 18.63
C TYR A 267 8.56 -2.28 17.61
N GLN A 268 7.76 -3.23 18.10
CA GLN A 268 6.74 -3.85 17.25
C GLN A 268 5.53 -2.91 17.11
N MET A 269 5.16 -2.21 18.19
CA MET A 269 3.99 -1.34 18.23
C MET A 269 4.27 -0.03 18.98
N THR A 270 3.63 1.06 18.56
CA THR A 270 3.59 2.32 19.30
C THR A 270 2.20 2.91 19.29
N LEU A 271 1.76 3.40 20.45
CA LEU A 271 0.62 4.30 20.59
C LEU A 271 1.13 5.70 20.92
N LEU A 272 1.09 6.59 19.93
CA LEU A 272 1.48 7.99 20.06
C LEU A 272 0.23 8.87 20.10
N TYR A 273 -0.35 9.06 21.29
CA TYR A 273 -1.54 9.88 21.49
C TYR A 273 -1.15 11.30 21.91
N VAL A 274 -0.87 12.15 20.92
CA VAL A 274 -0.48 13.56 21.11
C VAL A 274 -1.17 14.42 20.06
N HIS A 275 -1.44 15.69 20.37
CA HIS A 275 -2.04 16.63 19.42
C HIS A 275 -1.29 16.66 18.07
N GLY A 276 -1.98 16.96 16.98
CA GLY A 276 -1.45 16.78 15.63
C GLY A 276 -1.81 17.91 14.66
N ASP A 277 -0.96 18.06 13.64
CA ASP A 277 -1.36 18.56 12.32
C ASP A 277 -0.78 17.62 11.24
N ASN A 278 -1.08 17.90 9.97
CA ASN A 278 -0.62 17.14 8.81
C ASN A 278 0.92 16.98 8.71
N ASN A 279 1.70 17.85 9.36
CA ASN A 279 3.16 17.91 9.27
C ASN A 279 3.87 17.81 10.63
N THR A 280 3.15 17.65 11.75
CA THR A 280 3.69 17.83 13.10
C THR A 280 2.94 16.99 14.13
N HIS A 281 3.67 16.25 14.97
CA HIS A 281 3.15 15.78 16.26
C HIS A 281 3.52 16.78 17.36
N TYR A 282 2.58 17.04 18.27
CA TYR A 282 2.67 18.02 19.37
C TYR A 282 2.64 17.33 20.75
N PRO A 283 3.72 16.64 21.16
CA PRO A 283 3.98 16.34 22.56
C PRO A 283 4.19 17.64 23.36
N ASN A 284 4.07 17.56 24.69
CA ASN A 284 4.15 18.72 25.60
C ASN A 284 5.43 19.55 25.42
N ILE A 285 6.54 18.88 25.12
CA ILE A 285 7.86 19.50 24.95
C ILE A 285 8.43 19.06 23.58
N ASN A 286 9.04 20.00 22.85
CA ASN A 286 9.75 19.79 21.57
C ASN A 286 8.93 19.06 20.48
N HIS A 287 8.07 19.79 19.76
CA HIS A 287 7.24 19.21 18.69
C HIS A 287 8.06 18.46 17.62
N ILE A 288 7.51 17.35 17.13
CA ILE A 288 8.12 16.46 16.14
C ILE A 288 7.58 16.85 14.76
N LYS A 289 8.35 17.66 14.02
CA LYS A 289 8.01 17.96 12.62
C LYS A 289 8.39 16.81 11.69
N LYS A 290 7.65 16.69 10.59
CA LYS A 290 7.79 15.69 9.52
C LYS A 290 9.24 15.53 9.09
N GLU A 291 9.93 16.61 8.69
CA GLU A 291 11.28 16.59 8.11
C GLU A 291 12.35 16.03 9.08
N LYS A 292 12.07 16.05 10.38
CA LYS A 292 12.92 15.48 11.43
C LYS A 292 12.63 14.00 11.67
N LEU A 293 11.37 13.58 11.54
CA LEU A 293 10.96 12.18 11.56
C LEU A 293 11.45 11.44 10.31
N GLU A 294 11.43 12.08 9.13
CA GLU A 294 11.91 11.50 7.85
C GLU A 294 13.35 10.96 7.95
N GLN A 295 14.17 11.57 8.80
CA GLN A 295 15.60 11.31 8.99
C GLN A 295 15.90 10.37 10.17
N ASN A 296 14.89 10.02 10.98
CA ASN A 296 15.09 9.28 12.23
C ASN A 296 14.90 7.78 12.01
N GLY A 297 15.99 7.09 11.65
CA GLY A 297 16.03 5.63 11.60
C GLY A 297 15.70 4.98 12.95
N GLY A 298 15.14 3.76 12.90
CA GLY A 298 14.39 3.17 14.02
C GLY A 298 12.91 3.16 13.68
N GLY A 299 12.02 3.36 14.65
CA GLY A 299 10.56 3.38 14.45
C GLY A 299 9.87 2.17 15.06
N SER A 300 8.67 1.90 14.57
CA SER A 300 7.81 0.81 15.03
C SER A 300 7.18 0.14 13.82
N ILE A 301 6.95 -1.18 13.83
CA ILE A 301 6.27 -1.86 12.72
C ILE A 301 4.85 -1.30 12.51
N ILE A 302 4.13 -1.10 13.62
CA ILE A 302 2.81 -0.47 13.70
C ILE A 302 2.92 0.83 14.52
N THR A 303 2.35 1.94 14.03
CA THR A 303 2.20 3.19 14.79
C THR A 303 0.75 3.67 14.78
N PHE A 304 0.08 3.62 15.93
CA PHE A 304 -1.19 4.30 16.15
C PHE A 304 -0.95 5.77 16.49
N ILE A 305 -1.58 6.70 15.76
CA ILE A 305 -1.36 8.15 15.91
C ILE A 305 -2.66 8.83 16.39
N GLY A 306 -2.69 9.18 17.68
CA GLY A 306 -3.80 9.86 18.35
C GLY A 306 -3.73 11.39 18.21
N GLY A 307 -3.77 11.92 16.99
CA GLY A 307 -3.68 13.35 16.74
C GLY A 307 -4.37 13.81 15.44
N CYS A 308 -5.18 14.87 15.56
CA CYS A 308 -5.94 15.51 14.49
C CYS A 308 -5.11 15.78 13.22
N HIS A 309 -5.73 15.67 12.04
CA HIS A 309 -5.15 15.92 10.70
C HIS A 309 -3.84 15.17 10.36
N THR A 310 -3.33 14.28 11.22
CA THR A 310 -2.03 13.60 10.99
C THR A 310 -2.02 12.67 9.77
N GLY A 311 -3.18 12.35 9.20
CA GLY A 311 -3.39 11.60 7.96
C GLY A 311 -4.08 12.41 6.86
N ASP A 312 -4.03 13.75 6.90
CA ASP A 312 -4.76 14.62 5.97
C ASP A 312 -4.16 14.65 4.55
N LEU A 313 -4.71 13.80 3.68
CA LEU A 313 -4.34 13.73 2.25
C LEU A 313 -4.83 14.95 1.44
N LEU A 314 -5.83 15.69 1.94
CA LEU A 314 -6.39 16.88 1.29
C LEU A 314 -5.50 18.11 1.51
N GLU A 315 -4.92 18.26 2.70
CA GLU A 315 -3.89 19.27 2.97
C GLU A 315 -2.56 18.89 2.31
N SER A 316 -2.16 17.61 2.36
CA SER A 316 -0.89 17.12 1.79
C SER A 316 -0.78 17.26 0.26
N LYS A 317 -1.89 17.14 -0.49
CA LYS A 317 -2.02 17.38 -1.94
C LYS A 317 -1.06 16.60 -2.83
N GLN A 318 0.20 17.03 -2.95
CA GLN A 318 1.24 16.39 -3.75
C GLN A 318 2.31 15.70 -2.91
N ASP A 319 2.43 16.02 -1.62
CA ASP A 319 3.33 15.33 -0.70
C ASP A 319 2.58 14.27 0.13
N ILE A 320 3.21 13.76 1.19
CA ILE A 320 2.64 12.81 2.15
C ILE A 320 2.38 13.47 3.52
N PRO A 321 1.38 13.00 4.29
CA PRO A 321 1.14 13.42 5.66
C PRO A 321 2.21 12.85 6.61
N ILE A 322 2.25 13.34 7.85
CA ILE A 322 3.17 12.82 8.88
C ILE A 322 2.89 11.33 9.22
N ALA A 323 1.65 10.84 9.08
CA ALA A 323 1.35 9.41 9.25
C ALA A 323 2.06 8.51 8.22
N GLU A 324 2.12 8.89 6.95
CA GLU A 324 2.79 8.11 5.91
C GLU A 324 4.31 8.32 5.90
N THR A 325 4.83 9.28 6.67
CA THR A 325 6.28 9.46 6.87
C THR A 325 6.92 8.25 7.58
N TYR A 326 6.17 7.56 8.43
CA TYR A 326 6.62 6.28 9.00
C TYR A 326 6.82 5.19 7.92
N LEU A 327 6.09 5.28 6.80
CA LEU A 327 6.05 4.28 5.74
C LEU A 327 7.07 4.56 4.63
N PHE A 328 7.12 5.81 4.13
CA PHE A 328 7.92 6.16 2.94
C PHE A 328 9.30 6.77 3.23
N ARG A 329 9.72 6.84 4.50
CA ARG A 329 11.01 7.42 4.93
C ARG A 329 11.76 6.50 5.90
N MET A 330 12.83 6.99 6.53
CA MET A 330 13.77 6.21 7.36
C MET A 330 13.19 5.34 8.49
N PRO A 331 12.03 5.65 9.12
CA PRO A 331 11.45 4.76 10.12
C PRO A 331 11.07 3.38 9.52
N ILE A 332 11.13 2.30 10.29
CA ILE A 332 10.79 0.93 9.85
C ILE A 332 9.28 0.67 9.70
N GLY A 333 8.45 1.73 9.68
CA GLY A 333 7.00 1.63 9.67
C GLY A 333 6.46 0.89 8.46
N LEU A 334 5.53 -0.02 8.74
CA LEU A 334 4.77 -0.77 7.74
C LEU A 334 3.27 -0.51 7.84
N VAL A 335 2.79 -0.14 9.03
CA VAL A 335 1.42 0.33 9.28
C VAL A 335 1.45 1.62 10.07
N SER A 336 0.60 2.57 9.70
CA SER A 336 0.20 3.67 10.57
C SER A 336 -1.31 3.90 10.51
N THR A 337 -1.92 4.20 11.65
CA THR A 337 -3.31 4.70 11.72
C THR A 337 -3.28 6.18 12.07
N ALA A 338 -4.20 6.95 11.50
CA ALA A 338 -4.27 8.39 11.71
C ALA A 338 -5.69 8.93 11.50
N THR A 339 -5.87 10.23 11.64
CA THR A 339 -7.13 10.91 11.35
C THR A 339 -6.97 11.94 10.23
N THR A 340 -7.94 12.01 9.32
CA THR A 340 -7.92 12.86 8.13
C THR A 340 -8.33 14.31 8.40
N TRP A 341 -8.77 14.61 9.63
CA TRP A 341 -9.28 15.91 10.08
C TRP A 341 -9.25 16.02 11.62
N SER A 342 -9.96 16.99 12.21
CA SER A 342 -10.09 17.17 13.66
C SER A 342 -10.97 16.10 14.30
N TYR A 343 -10.33 15.00 14.70
CA TYR A 343 -10.96 13.77 15.17
C TYR A 343 -10.05 13.06 16.17
N GLY A 344 -10.63 12.33 17.12
CA GLY A 344 -9.88 11.38 17.94
C GLY A 344 -10.02 9.97 17.35
N PRO A 345 -8.93 9.18 17.21
CA PRO A 345 -9.08 7.75 16.97
C PRO A 345 -9.54 7.09 18.27
N GLU A 346 -10.85 7.02 18.42
CA GLU A 346 -11.53 6.38 19.55
C GLU A 346 -11.56 4.86 19.34
N GLU A 347 -11.78 4.12 20.41
CA GLU A 347 -11.99 2.66 20.38
C GLU A 347 -10.80 1.85 19.80
N LEU A 348 -9.57 2.38 19.93
CA LEU A 348 -8.35 1.66 19.55
C LEU A 348 -8.12 0.36 20.33
N GLN A 349 -8.73 0.20 21.52
CA GLN A 349 -8.65 -1.05 22.28
C GLN A 349 -9.18 -2.25 21.50
N GLU A 350 -10.21 -2.06 20.67
CA GLU A 350 -10.82 -3.14 19.88
C GLU A 350 -9.80 -3.75 18.90
N VAL A 351 -8.87 -2.92 18.39
CA VAL A 351 -7.77 -3.39 17.52
C VAL A 351 -6.73 -4.15 18.35
N THR A 352 -6.33 -3.66 19.52
CA THR A 352 -5.32 -4.34 20.37
C THR A 352 -5.85 -5.65 20.95
N GLU A 353 -7.11 -5.70 21.38
CA GLU A 353 -7.75 -6.92 21.88
C GLU A 353 -7.85 -7.97 20.76
N ALA A 354 -8.33 -7.59 19.58
CA ALA A 354 -8.45 -8.50 18.44
C ALA A 354 -7.08 -8.99 17.92
N LEU A 355 -6.03 -8.16 17.94
CA LEU A 355 -4.66 -8.58 17.59
C LEU A 355 -4.11 -9.69 18.51
N ASN A 356 -4.62 -9.84 19.72
CA ASN A 356 -4.24 -10.93 20.63
C ASN A 356 -4.76 -12.30 20.14
N GLU A 357 -5.82 -12.32 19.32
CA GLU A 357 -6.41 -13.55 18.73
C GLU A 357 -5.62 -14.11 17.53
N ASN A 358 -4.43 -13.57 17.24
CA ASN A 358 -3.55 -13.98 16.13
C ASN A 358 -4.15 -13.79 14.72
N ILE A 359 -5.02 -12.79 14.57
CA ILE A 359 -5.46 -12.27 13.27
C ILE A 359 -4.47 -11.21 12.74
N ASN A 360 -4.54 -10.89 11.45
CA ASN A 360 -3.76 -9.77 10.89
C ASN A 360 -4.39 -8.41 11.26
N PHE A 361 -3.60 -7.35 11.13
CA PHE A 361 -3.98 -5.98 11.48
C PHE A 361 -5.21 -5.48 10.71
N ALA A 362 -5.41 -5.94 9.47
CA ALA A 362 -6.57 -5.59 8.65
C ALA A 362 -7.88 -6.09 9.29
N ASP A 363 -7.90 -7.35 9.73
CA ASP A 363 -9.04 -7.96 10.43
C ASP A 363 -9.29 -7.31 11.80
N ALA A 364 -8.23 -6.94 12.53
CA ALA A 364 -8.33 -6.23 13.80
C ALA A 364 -8.86 -4.79 13.63
N TRP A 365 -8.40 -4.07 12.59
CA TRP A 365 -8.93 -2.77 12.21
C TRP A 365 -10.41 -2.86 11.82
N PHE A 366 -10.77 -3.86 11.00
CA PHE A 366 -12.16 -4.09 10.61
C PHE A 366 -13.09 -4.39 11.79
N SER A 367 -12.58 -5.09 12.81
CA SER A 367 -13.31 -5.35 14.05
C SER A 367 -13.64 -4.05 14.80
N LYS A 368 -12.69 -3.10 14.88
CA LYS A 368 -12.95 -1.74 15.37
C LYS A 368 -13.96 -0.99 14.49
N GLN A 369 -13.75 -0.97 13.17
CA GLN A 369 -14.60 -0.19 12.25
C GLN A 369 -16.06 -0.70 12.27
N THR A 370 -16.28 -2.02 12.33
CA THR A 370 -17.63 -2.60 12.45
C THR A 370 -18.26 -2.35 13.82
N TYR A 371 -17.50 -2.43 14.92
CA TYR A 371 -18.00 -2.11 16.27
C TYR A 371 -18.45 -0.65 16.41
N ARG A 372 -17.65 0.28 15.88
CA ARG A 372 -17.80 1.74 16.07
C ARG A 372 -18.68 2.40 15.01
N ASN A 373 -18.50 2.05 13.73
CA ASN A 373 -19.07 2.81 12.62
C ASN A 373 -20.40 2.18 12.16
N ASN A 374 -21.39 2.19 13.04
CA ASN A 374 -22.75 1.74 12.76
C ASN A 374 -23.79 2.65 13.46
N SER A 375 -25.00 2.69 12.91
CA SER A 375 -26.11 3.55 13.35
C SER A 375 -26.51 3.32 14.81
N THR A 376 -26.32 2.10 15.31
CA THR A 376 -26.65 1.69 16.68
C THR A 376 -25.63 2.20 17.69
N PHE A 377 -24.33 2.16 17.37
CA PHE A 377 -23.27 2.68 18.22
C PHE A 377 -23.40 4.19 18.40
N TYR A 378 -23.64 4.95 17.32
CA TYR A 378 -23.78 6.40 17.41
C TYR A 378 -24.99 6.85 18.23
N LYS A 379 -26.15 6.20 18.08
CA LYS A 379 -27.33 6.46 18.95
C LYS A 379 -27.06 6.10 20.41
N LYS A 380 -26.36 5.00 20.68
CA LYS A 380 -25.92 4.62 22.04
C LYS A 380 -24.93 5.63 22.64
N ARG A 381 -24.08 6.27 21.82
CA ARG A 381 -23.04 7.24 22.24
C ARG A 381 -23.59 8.65 22.44
N TYR A 382 -24.45 9.12 21.54
CA TYR A 382 -24.91 10.53 21.49
C TYR A 382 -26.39 10.72 21.89
N GLY A 383 -27.18 9.64 21.97
CA GLY A 383 -28.60 9.63 22.33
C GLY A 383 -29.51 9.18 21.18
N ASP A 384 -30.71 8.69 21.50
CA ASP A 384 -31.66 8.17 20.50
C ASP A 384 -32.13 9.22 19.47
N ASP A 385 -32.06 10.52 19.83
CA ASP A 385 -32.39 11.66 18.97
C ASP A 385 -31.24 12.07 18.00
N PHE A 386 -30.06 11.43 18.09
CA PHE A 386 -28.94 11.69 17.18
C PHE A 386 -29.20 11.05 15.81
N ASP A 387 -28.99 11.79 14.72
CA ASP A 387 -29.03 11.24 13.37
C ASP A 387 -27.65 10.66 12.98
N PRO A 388 -27.48 9.33 12.91
CA PRO A 388 -26.21 8.71 12.54
C PRO A 388 -25.81 8.98 11.08
N ASN A 389 -26.75 9.44 10.25
CA ASN A 389 -26.55 9.73 8.84
C ASN A 389 -25.72 11.00 8.58
N ILE A 390 -25.49 11.83 9.60
CA ILE A 390 -24.59 12.99 9.56
C ILE A 390 -23.31 12.75 10.39
N HIS A 391 -23.02 11.51 10.77
CA HIS A 391 -21.84 11.23 11.58
C HIS A 391 -20.54 11.44 10.80
N MET A 392 -19.56 12.01 11.48
CA MET A 392 -18.27 12.35 10.92
C MET A 392 -17.34 11.13 10.84
N PHE A 393 -17.00 10.66 9.63
CA PHE A 393 -15.99 9.62 9.40
C PHE A 393 -14.66 10.22 8.97
N GLY A 394 -13.55 9.86 9.63
CA GLY A 394 -12.22 10.32 9.21
C GLY A 394 -11.07 9.70 9.98
N GLU A 395 -11.16 8.39 10.22
CA GLU A 395 -10.02 7.55 10.62
C GLU A 395 -9.50 6.81 9.39
N ILE A 396 -8.18 6.74 9.24
CA ILE A 396 -7.54 6.18 8.04
C ILE A 396 -6.40 5.22 8.43
N LEU A 397 -6.37 4.09 7.74
CA LEU A 397 -5.33 3.07 7.82
C LEU A 397 -4.39 3.22 6.63
N PHE A 398 -3.09 3.31 6.91
CA PHE A 398 -2.03 3.37 5.91
C PHE A 398 -1.09 2.16 5.99
N GLY A 399 -0.57 1.75 4.83
CA GLY A 399 0.50 0.77 4.69
C GLY A 399 0.03 -0.65 4.39
N ASN A 400 0.73 -1.63 4.95
CA ASN A 400 0.54 -3.06 4.76
C ASN A 400 -0.28 -3.64 5.93
N PRO A 401 -1.61 -3.81 5.79
CA PRO A 401 -2.45 -4.22 6.91
C PRO A 401 -2.37 -5.74 7.18
N LEU A 402 -1.64 -6.50 6.35
CA LEU A 402 -1.57 -7.96 6.39
C LEU A 402 -0.53 -8.47 7.41
N ILE A 403 -0.23 -7.68 8.44
CA ILE A 403 0.76 -7.95 9.48
C ILE A 403 0.10 -8.63 10.68
N LYS A 404 0.73 -9.67 11.22
CA LYS A 404 0.40 -10.26 12.52
C LYS A 404 1.40 -9.85 13.59
N LEU A 405 0.96 -9.83 14.85
CA LEU A 405 1.86 -9.70 16.00
C LEU A 405 2.50 -11.06 16.34
N ASN A 406 1.68 -12.10 16.49
CA ASN A 406 2.04 -13.40 17.03
C ASN A 406 2.38 -14.43 15.94
N GLU A 407 3.21 -14.02 14.98
CA GLU A 407 3.74 -14.91 13.93
C GLU A 407 4.43 -16.14 14.56
N PRO A 408 3.98 -17.38 14.31
CA PRO A 408 4.59 -18.56 14.90
C PRO A 408 6.05 -18.66 14.43
N SER A 409 6.96 -19.01 15.36
CA SER A 409 8.41 -19.02 15.13
C SER A 409 8.78 -19.68 13.80
N CYS A 410 9.10 -18.84 12.82
CA CYS A 410 9.21 -19.26 11.42
C CYS A 410 10.28 -20.34 11.28
N ILE A 411 9.95 -21.45 10.60
CA ILE A 411 10.81 -22.64 10.51
C ILE A 411 11.78 -22.46 9.31
N PRO A 412 13.10 -22.28 9.53
CA PRO A 412 14.06 -21.97 8.47
C PRO A 412 14.05 -23.01 7.33
N ASN A 413 13.58 -22.61 6.15
CA ASN A 413 13.55 -23.49 4.99
C ASN A 413 14.89 -23.42 4.23
N CYS A 414 15.86 -24.16 4.76
CA CYS A 414 17.19 -24.34 4.18
C CYS A 414 17.36 -25.66 3.43
N GLN A 415 16.26 -26.33 3.07
CA GLN A 415 16.36 -27.54 2.25
C GLN A 415 16.89 -27.17 0.85
N GLU A 416 17.94 -27.86 0.42
CA GLU A 416 18.65 -27.67 -0.87
C GLU A 416 19.36 -26.30 -1.05
N LYS A 417 19.40 -25.44 -0.02
CA LYS A 417 20.15 -24.17 -0.01
C LYS A 417 21.53 -24.36 0.65
N THR A 418 22.55 -23.63 0.20
CA THR A 418 23.85 -23.51 0.89
C THR A 418 24.19 -22.08 1.30
N CYS A 419 23.33 -21.14 0.94
CA CYS A 419 23.31 -19.73 1.33
C CYS A 419 21.97 -19.12 0.95
N GLY A 420 21.74 -17.88 1.39
CA GLY A 420 20.56 -17.11 1.03
C GLY A 420 19.44 -17.31 2.03
N ASP A 421 18.40 -16.49 1.85
CA ASP A 421 17.29 -16.29 2.77
C ASP A 421 16.66 -17.62 3.22
N ASP A 422 16.40 -17.78 4.53
CA ASP A 422 15.74 -18.97 5.08
C ASP A 422 14.20 -18.84 5.17
N GLY A 423 13.65 -17.67 4.80
CA GLY A 423 12.24 -17.29 4.92
C GLY A 423 11.85 -16.73 6.30
N CYS A 424 12.78 -16.75 7.26
CA CYS A 424 12.49 -16.80 8.68
C CYS A 424 13.43 -15.94 9.55
N ARG A 425 13.85 -14.79 9.04
CA ARG A 425 14.75 -13.81 9.68
C ARG A 425 16.22 -14.29 9.78
N GLY A 426 16.60 -15.35 9.07
CA GLY A 426 17.94 -15.91 9.05
C GLY A 426 18.46 -16.21 7.63
N ASN A 427 19.49 -17.04 7.55
CA ASN A 427 20.24 -17.29 6.31
C ASN A 427 20.80 -18.72 6.31
N CYS A 428 20.64 -19.43 5.20
CA CYS A 428 20.94 -20.84 5.02
C CYS A 428 22.44 -21.15 4.83
N GLY A 429 23.27 -20.62 5.73
CA GLY A 429 24.73 -20.67 5.65
C GLY A 429 25.34 -19.41 5.03
N ASN A 430 26.66 -19.30 5.12
CA ASN A 430 27.41 -18.19 4.54
C ASN A 430 28.48 -18.75 3.60
N CYS A 431 28.57 -18.18 2.40
CA CYS A 431 29.64 -18.52 1.46
C CYS A 431 31.00 -18.04 1.98
N ILE A 432 32.08 -18.75 1.61
CA ILE A 432 33.44 -18.37 2.00
C ILE A 432 33.88 -17.08 1.27
N SER A 433 35.01 -16.50 1.67
CA SER A 433 35.49 -15.18 1.19
C SER A 433 35.53 -15.03 -0.33
N ASP A 434 35.72 -16.13 -1.04
CA ASP A 434 35.99 -16.18 -2.48
C ASP A 434 34.75 -16.64 -3.28
N GLU A 435 33.58 -16.70 -2.63
CA GLU A 435 32.30 -17.13 -3.21
C GLU A 435 31.21 -16.04 -3.06
N ILE A 436 30.17 -16.12 -3.88
CA ILE A 436 28.93 -15.34 -3.81
C ILE A 436 27.74 -16.27 -3.78
N CYS A 437 26.67 -15.86 -3.09
CA CYS A 437 25.40 -16.57 -3.17
C CYS A 437 24.71 -16.26 -4.51
N SER A 438 24.27 -17.29 -5.22
CA SER A 438 23.54 -17.17 -6.47
C SER A 438 22.57 -18.35 -6.60
N GLU A 439 21.28 -18.09 -6.85
CA GLU A 439 20.24 -19.12 -6.87
C GLU A 439 20.19 -20.00 -5.58
N ASN A 440 20.50 -19.40 -4.42
CA ASN A 440 20.64 -20.04 -3.10
C ASN A 440 21.80 -21.05 -2.95
N VAL A 441 22.74 -21.05 -3.90
CA VAL A 441 23.96 -21.86 -3.87
C VAL A 441 25.19 -20.96 -3.86
N CYS A 442 26.21 -21.34 -3.09
CA CYS A 442 27.49 -20.67 -3.15
C CYS A 442 28.21 -21.04 -4.44
N ILE A 443 28.46 -20.03 -5.29
CA ILE A 443 29.29 -20.17 -6.49
C ILE A 443 30.57 -19.37 -6.30
N PRO A 444 31.72 -19.80 -6.85
CA PRO A 444 32.93 -18.99 -6.86
C PRO A 444 32.64 -17.59 -7.40
N LYS A 445 33.14 -16.57 -6.71
CA LYS A 445 33.25 -15.23 -7.30
C LYS A 445 33.94 -15.42 -8.62
N LYS A 446 33.28 -15.00 -9.71
CA LYS A 446 33.97 -14.84 -10.98
C LYS A 446 35.08 -13.84 -10.74
N THR A 447 36.31 -14.34 -10.56
CA THR A 447 37.50 -13.58 -10.90
C THR A 447 37.24 -13.07 -12.30
N THR A 448 37.00 -11.77 -12.43
CA THR A 448 36.96 -11.10 -13.72
C THR A 448 38.28 -11.44 -14.39
N CYS A 449 38.25 -12.28 -15.43
CA CYS A 449 39.45 -12.64 -16.18
C CYS A 449 40.06 -11.35 -16.71
N SER A 450 41.05 -10.82 -15.99
CA SER A 450 41.71 -9.61 -16.43
C SER A 450 42.50 -10.01 -17.68
N VAL A 451 42.61 -9.09 -18.63
CA VAL A 451 43.37 -9.37 -19.86
C VAL A 451 44.87 -9.54 -19.54
N ALA A 452 45.32 -9.33 -18.30
CA ALA A 452 46.66 -9.67 -17.84
C ALA A 452 46.84 -11.17 -17.50
N ASP A 453 45.81 -11.87 -17.02
CA ASP A 453 45.96 -13.24 -16.49
C ASP A 453 46.12 -14.29 -17.60
N ILE A 454 45.58 -14.02 -18.80
CA ILE A 454 45.80 -14.81 -20.02
C ILE A 454 47.17 -14.46 -20.64
N TRP A 455 47.69 -13.26 -20.39
CA TRP A 455 48.89 -12.72 -21.04
C TRP A 455 50.01 -12.48 -20.03
N GLY A 456 50.66 -13.57 -19.62
CA GLY A 456 51.92 -13.52 -18.88
C GLY A 456 52.99 -12.64 -19.58
N PRO A 457 54.04 -12.18 -18.87
CA PRO A 457 54.78 -10.94 -19.15
C PRO A 457 55.70 -10.90 -20.40
N LYS A 458 55.37 -11.66 -21.46
CA LYS A 458 56.01 -11.61 -22.78
C LYS A 458 54.97 -11.38 -23.86
N LYS A 459 54.79 -10.12 -24.26
CA LYS A 459 54.13 -9.75 -25.52
C LYS A 459 54.75 -10.57 -26.67
N LYS A 460 53.94 -11.39 -27.35
CA LYS A 460 54.22 -11.78 -28.74
C LYS A 460 53.75 -10.64 -29.66
N PRO A 461 54.41 -10.34 -30.79
CA PRO A 461 54.09 -9.15 -31.60
C PRO A 461 52.78 -9.23 -32.41
N ASP A 462 52.06 -10.36 -32.35
CA ASP A 462 51.05 -10.76 -33.31
C ASP A 462 49.70 -10.98 -32.62
N ASN A 463 48.75 -10.05 -32.79
CA ASN A 463 47.39 -10.17 -32.24
C ASN A 463 46.58 -11.26 -32.97
N LYS A 464 46.79 -12.52 -32.61
CA LYS A 464 46.05 -13.69 -33.12
C LYS A 464 45.74 -14.64 -31.96
N ILE A 465 44.46 -15.02 -31.86
CA ILE A 465 43.97 -16.15 -31.06
C ILE A 465 44.00 -17.37 -31.99
N ASP A 466 44.35 -18.56 -31.48
CA ASP A 466 44.35 -19.78 -32.28
C ASP A 466 43.14 -20.70 -32.01
N ALA A 467 43.04 -21.79 -32.78
CA ALA A 467 41.88 -22.69 -32.72
C ALA A 467 41.78 -23.48 -31.40
N TYR A 468 42.87 -23.62 -30.64
CA TYR A 468 42.89 -24.29 -29.35
C TYR A 468 42.23 -23.42 -28.28
N ASP A 469 42.57 -22.13 -28.22
CA ASP A 469 41.93 -21.14 -27.34
C ASP A 469 40.41 -21.04 -27.61
N LEU A 470 40.01 -21.07 -28.89
CA LEU A 470 38.60 -21.08 -29.28
C LEU A 470 37.86 -22.35 -28.81
N SER A 471 38.54 -23.50 -28.81
CA SER A 471 37.95 -24.77 -28.37
C SER A 471 37.64 -24.81 -26.87
N LEU A 472 38.48 -24.16 -26.05
CA LEU A 472 38.28 -24.03 -24.61
C LEU A 472 37.08 -23.15 -24.26
N LEU A 473 36.81 -22.10 -25.04
CA LEU A 473 35.61 -21.26 -24.87
C LEU A 473 34.31 -22.03 -25.19
N LEU A 474 34.32 -22.86 -26.22
CA LEU A 474 33.14 -23.62 -26.66
C LEU A 474 32.80 -24.82 -25.76
N ALA A 475 33.77 -25.33 -24.99
CA ALA A 475 33.59 -26.51 -24.12
C ALA A 475 32.56 -26.32 -22.98
N ASN A 476 32.22 -25.08 -22.62
CA ASN A 476 31.35 -24.77 -21.48
C ASN A 476 29.84 -24.64 -21.82
N TRP A 477 29.43 -24.86 -23.07
CA TRP A 477 28.02 -24.69 -23.49
C TRP A 477 27.21 -26.00 -23.44
N LYS A 478 26.41 -26.20 -22.39
CA LYS A 478 25.40 -27.28 -22.32
C LYS A 478 24.05 -26.83 -22.88
N TRP A 479 23.60 -27.46 -23.97
CA TRP A 479 22.29 -27.21 -24.57
C TRP A 479 21.15 -28.00 -23.89
N LYS A 480 20.06 -27.34 -23.51
CA LYS A 480 18.73 -27.98 -23.38
C LYS A 480 18.07 -28.06 -24.76
N LYS A 481 17.50 -29.22 -25.11
CA LYS A 481 16.90 -29.47 -26.43
C LYS A 481 15.38 -29.31 -26.36
N SER A 482 14.81 -28.31 -27.04
CA SER A 482 13.36 -28.23 -27.30
C SER A 482 13.05 -28.86 -28.66
N PRO A 483 12.13 -29.84 -28.76
CA PRO A 483 11.88 -30.59 -30.00
C PRO A 483 10.86 -29.91 -30.94
N LYS A 484 10.94 -28.59 -31.12
CA LYS A 484 10.22 -27.81 -32.15
C LYS A 484 11.01 -26.53 -32.47
N ASP A 485 11.94 -26.64 -33.43
CA ASP A 485 11.88 -25.88 -34.69
C ASP A 485 13.04 -26.24 -35.62
N LYS A 486 12.83 -26.07 -36.93
CA LYS A 486 13.78 -26.46 -37.98
C LYS A 486 14.44 -25.25 -38.64
N GLN A 487 15.50 -24.70 -38.04
CA GLN A 487 16.68 -24.22 -38.77
C GLN A 487 17.80 -23.75 -37.83
N ALA A 488 18.97 -24.39 -37.95
CA ALA A 488 20.24 -23.93 -37.41
C ALA A 488 21.38 -24.58 -38.22
N ASP A 489 21.34 -24.45 -39.55
CA ASP A 489 22.43 -24.89 -40.42
C ASP A 489 23.63 -23.95 -40.26
N ILE A 490 24.68 -24.44 -39.58
CA ILE A 490 26.06 -24.00 -39.85
C ILE A 490 26.78 -25.20 -40.44
N TRP A 491 26.76 -25.31 -41.77
CA TRP A 491 27.55 -26.32 -42.47
C TRP A 491 29.04 -26.06 -42.27
N GLY A 492 29.81 -27.13 -42.07
CA GLY A 492 31.18 -27.05 -41.57
C GLY A 492 32.14 -26.36 -42.54
N ALA A 493 33.03 -25.54 -41.97
CA ALA A 493 34.23 -25.03 -42.64
C ALA A 493 35.45 -25.90 -42.30
N ALA A 494 35.39 -27.20 -42.65
CA ALA A 494 36.61 -27.86 -43.06
C ALA A 494 37.11 -27.19 -44.36
N ASP A 495 38.42 -27.21 -44.59
CA ASP A 495 39.06 -26.78 -45.85
C ASP A 495 38.87 -25.30 -46.26
N LYS A 496 39.28 -24.35 -45.38
CA LYS A 496 39.77 -23.01 -45.79
C LYS A 496 40.63 -22.32 -44.70
N PRO A 497 41.91 -21.99 -44.93
CA PRO A 497 42.81 -21.45 -43.88
C PRO A 497 42.58 -20.00 -43.40
N ASP A 498 41.73 -19.19 -44.06
CA ASP A 498 41.77 -17.71 -43.95
C ASP A 498 40.43 -17.06 -43.52
N ALA A 499 39.58 -17.76 -42.77
CA ALA A 499 38.34 -17.22 -42.21
C ALA A 499 38.60 -16.25 -41.02
N LYS A 500 39.00 -15.01 -41.32
CA LYS A 500 39.35 -13.98 -40.32
C LYS A 500 38.11 -13.31 -39.73
N VAL A 501 37.71 -13.72 -38.53
CA VAL A 501 36.81 -12.94 -37.66
C VAL A 501 37.60 -11.80 -37.03
N ASN A 502 37.05 -10.59 -37.02
CA ASN A 502 37.69 -9.42 -36.40
C ASN A 502 37.08 -9.10 -35.02
N SER A 503 37.71 -8.20 -34.26
CA SER A 503 37.27 -7.82 -32.90
C SER A 503 35.93 -7.09 -32.83
N TYR A 504 35.45 -6.50 -33.92
CA TYR A 504 34.15 -5.83 -34.02
C TYR A 504 33.00 -6.82 -34.27
N ASP A 505 33.28 -7.97 -34.89
CA ASP A 505 32.33 -9.08 -34.95
C ASP A 505 32.27 -9.82 -33.60
N LEU A 506 33.42 -9.98 -32.93
CA LEU A 506 33.48 -10.59 -31.59
C LEU A 506 32.77 -9.73 -30.53
N SER A 507 32.83 -8.39 -30.61
CA SER A 507 32.12 -7.50 -29.68
C SER A 507 30.59 -7.54 -29.84
N LYS A 508 30.06 -7.98 -30.99
CA LYS A 508 28.62 -8.26 -31.14
C LYS A 508 28.21 -9.57 -30.46
N VAL A 509 29.07 -10.58 -30.43
CA VAL A 509 28.81 -11.85 -29.73
C VAL A 509 28.96 -11.70 -28.22
N LEU A 510 29.92 -10.89 -27.76
CA LEU A 510 30.10 -10.54 -26.34
C LEU A 510 29.20 -9.40 -25.86
N GLY A 511 28.42 -8.77 -26.75
CA GLY A 511 27.59 -7.59 -26.45
C GLY A 511 26.24 -7.88 -25.78
N CYS A 512 26.10 -9.03 -25.11
CA CYS A 512 24.86 -9.46 -24.47
C CYS A 512 25.02 -9.54 -22.94
N TRP A 513 24.02 -9.01 -22.22
CA TRP A 513 23.90 -8.97 -20.75
C TRP A 513 24.85 -8.04 -19.98
N THR A 514 24.65 -6.73 -20.19
CA THR A 514 24.66 -5.75 -19.08
C THR A 514 23.31 -5.06 -18.98
N LYS A 515 22.26 -5.84 -18.65
CA LYS A 515 20.99 -5.31 -18.18
C LYS A 515 20.21 -6.34 -17.36
N HIS A 516 20.70 -6.60 -16.16
CA HIS A 516 19.93 -6.70 -14.92
C HIS A 516 20.91 -6.37 -13.78
#